data_AF-A0A937CAZ6-F1
#
_entry.id   AF-A0A937CAZ6-F1
#
_cell.length_a   1.000
_cell.length_b   1.000
_cell.length_c   1.000
_cell.angle_alpha   90.00
_cell.angle_beta   90.00
_cell.angle_gamma   90.00
#
_symmetry.space_group_name_H-M   'P 1'
#
loop_
_entity.id
_entity.type
_entity.pdbx_description
1 polymer ?
#
loop_
_entity_poly.entity_id
_entity_poly.type
_entity_poly.pdbx_seq_one_letter_code
_entity_poly.pdbx_strand_id
1 'polypeptide(L)' 'MGLIKEPKGVDLIVGPSVLTDQDRKMISEIIANYKLTGKLPSKKKQSAPLRRSSRIQKKKTTA' A
#
# COMPACT_ATOMS: atom_id res chain seq x y z
N MET A 1 25.07 20.50 5.34
CA MET A 1 24.13 19.55 5.99
C MET A 1 23.20 20.36 6.88
N GLY A 2 22.02 20.75 6.38
CA GLY A 2 21.10 21.65 7.07
C GLY A 2 20.20 20.89 8.05
N LEU A 3 20.09 21.39 9.28
CA LEU A 3 19.23 20.83 10.31
C LEU A 3 17.77 21.16 9.97
N ILE A 4 16.99 20.19 9.48
CA ILE A 4 15.55 20.35 9.25
C ILE A 4 14.89 20.31 10.63
N LYS A 5 14.46 21.47 11.12
CA LYS A 5 13.67 21.57 12.35
C LYS A 5 12.23 21.20 12.04
N GLU A 6 11.63 20.37 12.88
CA GLU A 6 10.21 20.02 12.78
C GLU A 6 9.33 21.30 12.86
N PRO A 7 8.27 21.38 12.06
CA PRO A 7 7.37 22.53 12.06
C PRO A 7 6.70 22.68 13.43
N LYS A 8 6.71 23.90 13.98
CA LYS A 8 6.07 24.21 15.25
C LYS A 8 4.57 23.91 15.17
N GLY A 9 4.09 23.00 16.02
CA GLY A 9 2.66 22.66 16.14
C GLY A 9 2.20 21.41 15.40
N VAL A 10 3.10 20.60 14.83
CA VAL A 10 2.76 19.27 14.28
C VAL A 10 3.30 18.20 15.21
N ASP A 11 2.42 17.66 16.05
CA ASP A 11 2.72 16.46 16.84
C ASP A 11 2.33 15.25 15.98
N LEU A 12 3.30 14.49 15.49
CA LEU A 12 3.03 13.26 14.73
C LEU A 12 2.57 12.17 15.70
N ILE A 13 1.31 12.24 16.13
CA ILE A 13 0.68 11.21 16.94
C ILE A 13 0.43 10.00 16.05
N VAL A 14 1.43 9.13 15.94
CA VAL A 14 1.28 7.81 15.32
C VAL A 14 0.52 6.93 16.31
N GLY A 15 -0.80 7.10 16.35
CA GLY A 15 -1.69 6.24 17.12
C GLY A 15 -1.63 4.80 16.62
N PRO A 16 -1.92 3.80 17.48
CA PRO A 16 -2.04 2.43 17.02
C PRO A 16 -3.12 2.37 15.94
N SER A 17 -2.82 1.76 14.79
CA SER A 17 -3.84 1.53 13.77
C SER A 17 -4.88 0.57 14.35
N VAL A 18 -6.04 1.11 14.72
CA VAL A 18 -7.14 0.30 15.24
C VAL A 18 -7.67 -0.54 14.08
N LEU A 19 -7.44 -1.86 14.16
CA LEU A 19 -8.04 -2.80 13.21
C LEU A 19 -9.56 -2.74 13.32
N THR A 20 -10.23 -2.58 12.17
CA THR A 20 -11.69 -2.66 12.10
C THR A 20 -12.17 -4.05 12.50
N ASP A 21 -13.42 -4.20 12.94
CA ASP A 21 -13.98 -5.50 13.29
C ASP A 21 -13.96 -6.50 12.13
N GLN A 22 -14.11 -5.98 10.91
CA GLN A 22 -14.01 -6.77 9.68
C GLN A 22 -12.58 -7.30 9.49
N ASP A 23 -11.56 -6.47 9.69
CA ASP A 23 -10.16 -6.89 9.57
C ASP A 23 -9.81 -7.92 10.64
N ARG A 24 -10.29 -7.72 11.88
CA ARG A 24 -10.10 -8.67 12.99
C ARG A 24 -10.67 -10.04 12.63
N LYS A 25 -11.88 -10.08 12.09
CA LYS A 25 -12.54 -11.32 11.67
C LYS A 25 -11.78 -12.00 10.54
N MET A 26 -11.38 -11.25 9.51
CA MET A 26 -10.60 -11.76 8.39
C MET A 26 -9.27 -12.38 8.86
N ILE A 27 -8.54 -11.68 9.73
CA ILE A 27 -7.27 -12.18 10.29
C ILE A 27 -7.51 -13.46 11.11
N SER A 28 -8.56 -13.48 11.94
CA SER A 28 -8.91 -14.64 12.76
C SER A 28 -9.18 -15.88 11.90
N GLU A 29 -9.96 -15.73 10.82
CA GLU A 29 -10.28 -16.82 9.90
C GLU A 29 -9.01 -17.35 9.19
N ILE A 30 -8.13 -16.46 8.73
CA ILE A 30 -6.86 -16.85 8.11
C ILE A 30 -5.99 -17.64 9.09
N ILE A 31 -5.88 -17.19 10.35
CA ILE A 31 -5.10 -17.86 11.38
C ILE A 31 -5.68 -19.24 11.69
N ALA A 32 -7.00 -19.34 11.86
CA ALA A 32 -7.67 -20.61 12.13
C ALA A 32 -7.41 -21.62 11.00
N ASN A 33 -7.58 -21.18 9.75
CA ASN A 33 -7.31 -22.01 8.57
C ASN A 33 -5.86 -22.48 8.51
N TYR A 34 -4.90 -21.61 8.82
CA TYR A 34 -3.49 -21.98 8.86
C TYR A 34 -3.19 -23.01 9.96
N LYS A 35 -3.73 -22.83 11.16
CA LYS A 35 -3.56 -23.79 12.27
C LYS A 35 -4.10 -25.18 11.93
N LEU A 36 -5.20 -25.25 11.18
CA LEU A 36 -5.81 -26.52 10.77
C LEU A 36 -5.07 -27.20 9.61
N THR A 37 -4.66 -26.41 8.61
CA THR A 37 -4.19 -26.95 7.31
C THR A 37 -2.68 -26.88 7.12
N GLY A 38 -1.98 -26.05 7.89
CA GLY A 38 -0.56 -25.72 7.72
C GLY A 38 -0.24 -24.92 6.45
N LYS A 39 -1.24 -24.54 5.65
CA LYS A 39 -1.05 -23.89 4.35
C LYS A 39 -1.37 -22.40 4.43
N LEU A 40 -0.46 -21.57 3.93
CA LEU A 40 -0.70 -20.13 3.81
C LEU A 40 -1.66 -19.83 2.64
N PRO A 41 -2.51 -18.80 2.75
CA PRO A 41 -3.32 -18.36 1.63
C PRO A 41 -2.42 -17.92 0.47
N SER A 42 -2.78 -18.35 -0.75
CA SER A 42 -2.05 -17.96 -1.96
C SER A 42 -2.04 -16.43 -2.08
N LYS A 43 -0.85 -15.84 -2.19
CA LYS A 43 -0.70 -14.41 -2.44
C LYS A 43 -1.38 -14.10 -3.78
N LYS A 44 -2.52 -13.39 -3.77
CA LYS A 44 -3.08 -12.86 -5.02
C LYS A 44 -1.97 -12.07 -5.70
N LYS A 45 -1.60 -12.47 -6.92
CA LYS A 45 -0.66 -11.69 -7.74
C LYS A 45 -1.27 -10.31 -7.88
N GLN A 46 -0.68 -9.30 -7.25
CA GLN A 46 -1.05 -7.93 -7.52
C GLN A 46 -0.81 -7.72 -9.01
N SER A 47 -1.90 -7.56 -9.78
CA SER A 47 -1.79 -7.22 -11.19
C SER A 47 -1.02 -5.91 -11.24
N ALA A 48 0.20 -5.94 -11.78
CA ALA A 48 1.02 -4.75 -11.93
C ALA A 48 0.17 -3.66 -12.61
N PRO A 49 0.26 -2.39 -12.17
CA PRO A 49 -0.48 -1.33 -12.82
C PRO A 49 -0.08 -1.29 -14.30
N LEU A 50 -1.06 -1.39 -15.20
CA LEU A 50 -0.85 -1.21 -16.64
C LEU A 50 -0.17 0.15 -16.84
N ARG A 51 1.14 0.15 -17.10
CA ARG A 51 1.88 1.35 -17.47
C ARG A 51 1.29 1.85 -18.78
N ARG A 52 0.41 2.86 -18.73
CA ARG A 52 -0.03 3.61 -19.91
C ARG A 52 1.20 4.32 -20.47
N SER A 53 1.82 3.73 -21.48
CA SER A 53 2.87 4.37 -22.25
C SER A 53 2.23 5.52 -23.02
N SER A 54 2.33 6.74 -22.50
CA SER A 54 2.00 7.94 -23.25
C SER A 54 3.09 8.15 -24.30
N ARG A 55 2.86 7.63 -25.51
CA ARG A 55 3.66 7.97 -26.69
C ARG A 55 3.44 9.46 -26.98
N ILE A 56 4.34 10.32 -26.48
CA ILE A 56 4.37 11.75 -26.79
C ILE A 56 4.69 11.87 -28.28
N GLN A 57 3.67 12.13 -29.10
CA GLN A 57 3.86 12.46 -30.51
C GLN A 57 4.43 13.88 -30.58
N LYS A 58 5.75 14.00 -30.75
CA LYS A 58 6.38 15.28 -31.10
C LYS A 58 5.83 15.72 -32.46
N LYS A 59 4.92 16.71 -32.48
CA LYS A 59 4.53 17.39 -33.71
C LYS A 59 5.76 18.10 -34.27
N LYS A 60 6.15 17.74 -35.50
CA LYS A 60 7.16 18.50 -36.27
C LYS A 60 6.54 19.84 -36.65
N THR A 61 7.12 20.94 -36.18
CA THR A 61 6.90 22.28 -36.71
C THR A 61 7.79 22.43 -37.95
N THR A 62 7.18 22.56 -39.12
CA THR A 62 7.86 22.96 -40.36
C THR A 62 8.08 24.47 -40.35
N ALA A 63 9.28 24.90 -40.74
CA ALA A 63 9.66 26.30 -40.96
C ALA A 63 9.29 26.76 -42.38
#